data_AF-A0A358DKX9-F1
#
_entry.id   AF-A0A358DKX9-F1
#
_cell.length_a   1.000
_cell.length_b   1.000
_cell.length_c   1.000
_cell.angle_alpha   90.00
_cell.angle_beta   90.00
_cell.angle_gamma   90.00
#
_symmetry.space_group_name_H-M   'P 1'
#
loop_
_entity.id
_entity.type
_entity.pdbx_description
1 polymer ?
#
loop_
_entity_poly.entity_id
_entity_poly.type
_entity_poly.pdbx_seq_one_letter_code
_entity_poly.pdbx_strand_id
1 'polypeptide(L)'
;MKKHSYLLASLVCAALGGCTLALDLPESLSPSNSSDGGLADAGSVPCDGSAFRLDHPFAQIDGSQTIYVRSGATGDGSSAETPAGEFNAMPAGESPVVVLFAAAEAHTWNLQLDAITRPLALIGSCADTVQLEAQGAPLVHQQGGELRLARLGLSGTAGDQALIEVSATGGLSADHLSITTTGDSHGIHIEAGGDVTLQHSHFAAIGGHALSGEQAVGSWTLEDNTFLGPIGLDGISIVDFGGSGFRMIGNNQFQTIKGTALAVQQALGSWTLEDNTFRGPIGGDGISIVDFSGS
;
A
#
# COMPACT_ATOMS: atom_id res chain seq x y z
N MET A 1 -43.89 19.91 25.25
CA MET A 1 -44.85 18.92 25.80
C MET A 1 -44.26 17.53 25.58
N LYS A 2 -43.86 16.85 26.66
CA LYS A 2 -43.32 15.48 26.62
C LYS A 2 -44.46 14.50 26.36
N LYS A 3 -44.38 13.67 25.31
CA LYS A 3 -45.25 12.50 25.13
C LYS A 3 -44.56 11.29 25.77
N HIS A 4 -45.16 10.73 26.81
CA HIS A 4 -44.82 9.43 27.36
C HIS A 4 -45.60 8.35 26.61
N SER A 5 -44.91 7.36 26.07
CA SER A 5 -45.52 6.10 25.62
C SER A 5 -45.23 5.04 26.68
N TYR A 6 -46.29 4.45 27.23
CA TYR A 6 -46.21 3.34 28.19
C TYR A 6 -46.02 2.01 27.44
N LEU A 7 -45.09 1.16 27.89
CA LEU A 7 -45.08 -0.27 27.54
C LEU A 7 -46.14 -0.98 28.41
N LEU A 8 -47.04 -1.74 27.79
CA LEU A 8 -47.82 -2.76 28.49
C LEU A 8 -47.06 -4.09 28.41
N ALA A 9 -46.74 -4.68 29.57
CA ALA A 9 -46.29 -6.06 29.66
C ALA A 9 -47.50 -6.95 30.03
N SER A 10 -47.74 -8.02 29.28
CA SER A 10 -48.76 -9.01 29.62
C SER A 10 -48.09 -10.30 30.11
N LEU A 11 -48.52 -10.81 31.27
CA LEU A 11 -47.93 -11.97 31.93
C LEU A 11 -48.69 -13.25 31.51
N VAL A 12 -48.02 -14.20 30.88
CA VAL A 12 -48.59 -15.52 30.56
C VAL A 12 -47.86 -16.60 31.36
N CYS A 13 -48.57 -17.25 32.28
CA CYS A 13 -48.09 -18.41 33.04
C CYS A 13 -48.62 -19.70 32.42
N ALA A 14 -47.74 -20.60 31.99
CA ALA A 14 -48.09 -21.99 31.73
C ALA A 14 -47.93 -22.82 33.02
N ALA A 15 -48.91 -23.68 33.31
CA ALA A 15 -48.81 -24.63 34.41
C ALA A 15 -47.70 -25.63 34.09
N LEU A 16 -46.76 -25.79 35.04
CA LEU A 16 -45.52 -26.59 35.00
C LEU A 16 -44.27 -25.87 34.42
N GLY A 17 -43.81 -24.85 35.16
CA GLY A 17 -42.38 -24.65 35.41
C GLY A 17 -41.60 -23.74 34.47
N GLY A 18 -41.77 -22.42 34.61
CA GLY A 18 -40.81 -21.40 34.14
C GLY A 18 -41.47 -20.14 33.58
N CYS A 19 -41.36 -18.99 34.26
CA CYS A 19 -41.75 -17.69 33.71
C CYS A 19 -40.59 -17.11 32.89
N THR A 20 -40.82 -16.79 31.62
CA THR A 20 -39.88 -16.02 30.78
C THR A 20 -40.60 -14.77 30.26
N LEU A 21 -39.97 -13.60 30.40
CA LEU A 21 -40.47 -12.34 29.84
C LEU A 21 -40.39 -12.41 28.30
N ALA A 22 -41.54 -12.45 27.63
CA ALA A 22 -41.62 -12.31 26.17
C ALA A 22 -41.87 -10.83 25.83
N LEU A 23 -40.94 -10.21 25.10
CA LEU A 23 -41.12 -8.91 24.47
C LEU A 23 -41.60 -9.15 23.03
N ASP A 24 -42.86 -8.84 22.74
CA ASP A 24 -43.37 -8.83 21.37
C ASP A 24 -42.74 -7.65 20.60
N LEU A 25 -41.82 -7.96 19.68
CA LEU A 25 -41.36 -7.05 18.63
C LEU A 25 -42.15 -7.36 17.35
N PRO A 26 -42.63 -6.36 16.59
CA PRO A 26 -43.39 -6.61 15.37
C PRO A 26 -42.50 -7.25 14.28
N GLU A 27 -42.98 -8.38 13.74
CA GLU A 27 -42.45 -9.07 12.56
C GLU A 27 -42.46 -8.17 11.32
N SER A 28 -41.28 -7.76 10.89
CA SER A 28 -40.82 -7.92 9.50
C SER A 28 -39.36 -7.49 9.43
N LEU A 29 -38.44 -8.42 9.18
CA LEU A 29 -37.18 -8.24 8.46
C LEU A 29 -36.46 -9.60 8.43
N SER A 30 -36.52 -10.25 7.27
CA SER A 30 -35.75 -11.45 6.94
C SER A 30 -34.24 -11.19 7.08
N PRO A 31 -33.42 -12.20 7.42
CA PRO A 31 -31.98 -12.04 7.51
C PRO A 31 -31.38 -11.95 6.09
N SER A 32 -31.02 -10.75 5.66
CA SER A 32 -30.12 -10.57 4.53
C SER A 32 -28.68 -10.79 4.98
N ASN A 33 -28.00 -11.74 4.33
CA ASN A 33 -26.55 -11.93 4.39
C ASN A 33 -25.81 -10.58 4.36
N SER A 34 -25.09 -10.25 5.44
CA SER A 34 -24.12 -9.17 5.44
C SER A 34 -22.78 -9.70 4.90
N SER A 35 -22.70 -9.81 3.57
CA SER A 35 -21.45 -9.63 2.82
C SER A 35 -21.42 -8.18 2.32
N ASP A 36 -20.23 -7.61 2.24
CA ASP A 36 -19.90 -6.24 1.82
C ASP A 36 -20.03 -5.14 2.89
N GLY A 37 -19.10 -5.18 3.85
CA GLY A 37 -18.51 -3.97 4.41
C GLY A 37 -17.43 -3.43 3.47
N GLY A 38 -17.81 -3.04 2.25
CA GLY A 38 -16.95 -2.25 1.38
C GLY A 38 -16.75 -0.88 2.03
N LEU A 39 -15.51 -0.57 2.38
CA LEU A 39 -15.10 0.78 2.74
C LEU A 39 -15.60 1.72 1.63
N ALA A 40 -16.48 2.65 2.00
CA ALA A 40 -16.92 3.69 1.10
C ALA A 40 -15.71 4.58 0.81
N ASP A 41 -15.20 4.43 -0.41
CA ASP A 41 -14.11 5.19 -0.99
C ASP A 41 -14.50 6.68 -1.02
N ALA A 42 -13.86 7.47 -0.16
CA ALA A 42 -14.03 8.91 -0.14
C ALA A 42 -13.23 9.52 -1.30
N GLY A 43 -13.74 9.37 -2.52
CA GLY A 43 -13.27 10.12 -3.68
C GLY A 43 -12.61 9.34 -4.80
N SER A 44 -12.72 8.01 -4.89
CA SER A 44 -12.27 7.28 -6.09
C SER A 44 -12.90 7.87 -7.35
N VAL A 45 -12.06 8.53 -8.14
CA VAL A 45 -12.27 8.61 -9.57
C VAL A 45 -12.48 7.17 -10.05
N PRO A 46 -13.62 6.84 -10.69
CA PRO A 46 -13.88 5.51 -11.20
C PRO A 46 -12.68 5.04 -12.04
N CYS A 47 -12.20 3.84 -11.75
CA CYS A 47 -11.13 3.22 -12.49
C CYS A 47 -11.53 3.04 -13.97
N ASP A 48 -10.99 3.88 -14.85
CA ASP A 48 -10.94 3.57 -16.28
C ASP A 48 -9.62 2.84 -16.56
N GLY A 49 -9.67 1.52 -16.66
CA GLY A 49 -8.49 0.68 -16.91
C GLY A 49 -7.81 0.96 -18.25
N SER A 50 -8.53 1.51 -19.23
CA SER A 50 -8.01 1.75 -20.57
C SER A 50 -7.29 3.11 -20.74
N ALA A 51 -7.56 4.06 -19.84
CA ALA A 51 -7.04 5.42 -19.93
C ALA A 51 -5.70 5.60 -19.19
N PHE A 52 -4.77 6.30 -19.84
CA PHE A 52 -3.53 6.76 -19.19
C PHE A 52 -3.83 7.91 -18.23
N ARG A 53 -3.23 7.86 -17.04
CA ARG A 53 -3.41 8.87 -15.97
C ARG A 53 -2.43 10.03 -16.13
N LEU A 54 -2.59 10.78 -17.22
CA LEU A 54 -1.75 11.96 -17.54
C LEU A 54 -1.95 13.10 -16.55
N ASP A 55 -3.11 13.17 -15.91
CA ASP A 55 -3.49 14.16 -14.91
C ASP A 55 -2.96 13.85 -13.51
N HIS A 56 -2.39 12.66 -13.30
CA HIS A 56 -1.83 12.28 -12.01
C HIS A 56 -0.67 13.22 -11.63
N PRO A 57 -0.59 13.73 -10.39
CA PRO A 57 0.50 14.61 -9.96
C PRO A 57 1.89 14.02 -10.21
N PHE A 58 2.05 12.70 -10.07
CA PHE A 58 3.33 12.03 -10.32
C PHE A 58 3.75 12.02 -11.80
N ALA A 59 2.82 12.22 -12.74
CA ALA A 59 3.14 12.34 -14.15
C ALA A 59 3.70 13.74 -14.51
N GLN A 60 3.51 14.73 -13.64
CA GLN A 60 3.96 16.10 -13.84
C GLN A 60 5.42 16.26 -13.41
N ILE A 61 6.33 15.78 -14.26
CA ILE A 61 7.77 15.95 -14.08
C ILE A 61 8.34 16.78 -15.24
N ASP A 62 8.88 17.95 -14.92
CA ASP A 62 9.45 18.86 -15.90
C ASP A 62 10.63 18.22 -16.64
N GLY A 63 10.62 18.36 -17.98
CA GLY A 63 11.67 17.80 -18.84
C GLY A 63 11.70 16.27 -18.89
N SER A 64 10.64 15.60 -18.41
CA SER A 64 10.56 14.15 -18.45
C SER A 64 10.32 13.61 -19.86
N GLN A 65 10.83 12.40 -20.09
CA GLN A 65 10.44 11.58 -21.21
C GLN A 65 9.29 10.67 -20.79
N THR A 66 8.14 10.79 -21.46
CA THR A 66 6.96 9.95 -21.20
C THR A 66 6.92 8.75 -22.14
N ILE A 67 6.60 7.57 -21.60
CA ILE A 67 6.46 6.31 -22.31
C ILE A 67 5.08 5.74 -22.02
N TYR A 68 4.38 5.31 -23.07
CA TYR A 68 3.01 4.82 -23.00
C TYR A 68 2.99 3.31 -23.28
N VAL A 69 2.49 2.53 -22.33
CA VAL A 69 2.44 1.06 -22.39
C VAL A 69 1.00 0.60 -22.21
N ARG A 70 0.45 -0.11 -23.20
CA ARG A 70 -0.92 -0.62 -23.15
C ARG A 70 -0.98 -2.10 -23.50
N SER A 71 -1.72 -2.87 -22.71
CA SER A 71 -1.91 -4.31 -22.94
C SER A 71 -2.40 -4.57 -24.37
N GLY A 72 -1.71 -5.42 -25.12
CA GLY A 72 -2.08 -5.81 -26.49
C GLY A 72 -1.80 -4.76 -27.58
N ALA A 73 -1.18 -3.62 -27.24
CA ALA A 73 -0.77 -2.65 -28.24
C ALA A 73 0.52 -3.07 -28.96
N THR A 74 0.79 -2.46 -30.12
CA THR A 74 1.96 -2.76 -30.96
C THR A 74 2.70 -1.51 -31.41
N GLY A 75 2.42 -0.36 -30.79
CA GLY A 75 3.07 0.91 -31.11
C GLY A 75 4.49 1.00 -30.53
N ASP A 76 5.07 2.18 -30.64
CA ASP A 76 6.43 2.48 -30.17
C ASP A 76 6.47 3.09 -28.76
N GLY A 77 5.30 3.39 -28.18
CA GLY A 77 5.18 3.96 -26.84
C GLY A 77 5.51 5.44 -26.76
N SER A 78 5.68 6.12 -27.90
CA SER A 78 6.04 7.55 -27.93
C SER A 78 4.86 8.49 -27.67
N SER A 79 3.62 8.02 -27.86
CA SER A 79 2.40 8.78 -27.55
C SER A 79 1.26 7.87 -27.05
N ALA A 80 0.22 8.50 -26.50
CA ALA A 80 -0.99 7.80 -26.03
C ALA A 80 -1.77 7.12 -27.18
N GLU A 81 -1.61 7.61 -28.41
CA GLU A 81 -2.21 7.08 -29.62
C GLU A 81 -1.40 5.92 -30.23
N THR A 82 -0.09 5.86 -29.96
CA THR A 82 0.81 4.78 -30.40
C THR A 82 1.48 4.04 -29.24
N PRO A 83 0.73 3.55 -28.24
CA PRO A 83 1.32 2.91 -27.07
C PRO A 83 2.03 1.61 -27.43
N ALA A 84 3.11 1.31 -26.74
CA ALA A 84 3.82 0.04 -26.84
C ALA A 84 3.04 -1.06 -26.11
N GLY A 85 3.20 -2.32 -26.54
CA GLY A 85 2.64 -3.47 -25.81
C GLY A 85 3.43 -3.83 -24.56
N GLU A 86 4.73 -3.52 -24.57
CA GLU A 86 5.71 -3.93 -23.57
C GLU A 86 6.62 -2.74 -23.21
N PHE A 87 7.11 -2.72 -21.97
CA PHE A 87 8.17 -1.81 -21.57
C PHE A 87 9.54 -2.49 -21.67
N ASN A 88 10.23 -2.31 -22.80
CA ASN A 88 11.42 -3.09 -23.11
C ASN A 88 12.69 -2.62 -22.39
N ALA A 89 12.86 -1.30 -22.24
CA ALA A 89 14.09 -0.72 -21.68
C ALA A 89 13.88 0.73 -21.23
N MET A 90 14.67 1.12 -20.24
CA MET A 90 14.83 2.52 -19.87
C MET A 90 15.48 3.30 -21.03
N PRO A 91 14.94 4.49 -21.39
CA PRO A 91 15.59 5.35 -22.36
C PRO A 91 17.00 5.76 -21.91
N ALA A 92 17.91 6.05 -22.83
CA ALA A 92 19.22 6.59 -22.45
C ALA A 92 19.13 8.03 -21.92
N GLY A 93 20.14 8.45 -21.14
CA GLY A 93 20.31 9.83 -20.69
C GLY A 93 19.95 10.08 -19.22
N GLU A 94 19.94 11.35 -18.84
CA GLU A 94 19.76 11.81 -17.45
C GLU A 94 18.36 12.39 -17.17
N SER A 95 17.56 12.63 -18.22
CA SER A 95 16.21 13.20 -18.08
C SER A 95 15.32 12.26 -17.26
N PRO A 96 14.44 12.80 -16.39
CA PRO A 96 13.43 12.00 -15.71
C PRO A 96 12.58 11.18 -16.67
N VAL A 97 12.06 10.04 -16.21
CA VAL A 97 11.23 9.16 -17.03
C VAL A 97 9.88 8.96 -16.37
N VAL A 98 8.81 9.05 -17.16
CA VAL A 98 7.44 8.72 -16.74
C VAL A 98 6.96 7.57 -17.62
N VAL A 99 6.58 6.44 -17.01
CA VAL A 99 5.98 5.30 -17.72
C VAL A 99 4.53 5.17 -17.27
N LEU A 100 3.63 5.27 -18.24
CA LEU A 100 2.19 5.16 -18.03
C LEU A 100 1.72 3.81 -18.57
N PHE A 101 1.15 2.99 -17.69
CA PHE A 101 0.61 1.68 -18.02
C PHE A 101 -0.92 1.73 -18.07
N ALA A 102 -1.52 1.08 -19.06
CA ALA A 102 -2.97 0.94 -19.17
C ALA A 102 -3.36 -0.47 -19.60
N ALA A 103 -4.35 -1.06 -18.93
CA ALA A 103 -4.91 -2.35 -19.27
C ALA A 103 -6.43 -2.34 -19.07
N ALA A 104 -7.18 -2.69 -20.12
CA ALA A 104 -8.64 -2.78 -20.05
C ALA A 104 -9.10 -3.97 -19.18
N GLU A 105 -8.27 -4.99 -19.07
CA GLU A 105 -8.44 -6.18 -18.22
C GLU A 105 -7.15 -6.39 -17.41
N ALA A 106 -7.18 -7.28 -16.41
CA ALA A 106 -6.00 -7.62 -15.64
C ALA A 106 -4.87 -8.12 -16.54
N HIS A 107 -3.72 -7.44 -16.46
CA HIS A 107 -2.55 -7.73 -17.27
C HIS A 107 -1.28 -7.55 -16.45
N THR A 108 -0.33 -8.46 -16.67
CA THR A 108 0.94 -8.52 -15.95
C THR A 108 2.10 -8.25 -16.91
N TRP A 109 2.92 -7.25 -16.58
CA TRP A 109 4.19 -7.01 -17.22
C TRP A 109 5.33 -7.47 -16.32
N ASN A 110 6.31 -8.17 -16.90
CA ASN A 110 7.56 -8.40 -16.20
C ASN A 110 8.37 -7.11 -16.19
N LEU A 111 8.91 -6.75 -15.02
CA LEU A 111 9.72 -5.56 -14.89
C LEU A 111 10.93 -5.83 -14.01
N GLN A 112 12.09 -5.35 -14.45
CA GLN A 112 13.30 -5.32 -13.64
C GLN A 112 14.13 -4.11 -14.04
N LEU A 113 14.18 -3.12 -13.16
CA LEU A 113 14.88 -1.85 -13.35
C LEU A 113 15.93 -1.69 -12.26
N ASP A 114 17.18 -2.03 -12.59
CA ASP A 114 18.28 -1.95 -11.62
C ASP A 114 19.05 -0.63 -11.73
N ALA A 115 19.60 -0.18 -10.60
CA ALA A 115 20.48 0.98 -10.47
C ALA A 115 19.95 2.27 -11.13
N ILE A 116 18.70 2.65 -10.87
CA ILE A 116 18.08 3.88 -11.39
C ILE A 116 18.56 5.09 -10.59
N THR A 117 19.34 5.97 -11.24
CA THR A 117 19.98 7.13 -10.59
C THR A 117 19.32 8.48 -10.88
N ARG A 118 18.13 8.47 -11.47
CA ARG A 118 17.36 9.66 -11.85
C ARG A 118 15.88 9.48 -11.53
N PRO A 119 15.07 10.56 -11.46
CA PRO A 119 13.67 10.44 -11.12
C PRO A 119 12.90 9.54 -12.11
N LEU A 120 12.07 8.67 -11.57
CA LEU A 120 11.28 7.69 -12.30
C LEU A 120 9.85 7.71 -11.77
N ALA A 121 8.86 7.82 -12.65
CA ALA A 121 7.47 7.59 -12.30
C ALA A 121 6.93 6.37 -13.05
N LEU A 122 6.34 5.42 -12.33
CA LEU A 122 5.57 4.30 -12.89
C LEU A 122 4.12 4.47 -12.43
N ILE A 123 3.20 4.62 -13.38
CA ILE A 123 1.80 4.94 -13.07
C ILE A 123 0.90 3.99 -13.85
N GLY A 124 0.13 3.18 -13.13
CA GLY A 124 -0.90 2.34 -13.72
C GLY A 124 -2.21 3.09 -13.90
N SER A 125 -3.05 2.60 -14.80
CA SER A 125 -4.43 3.07 -14.87
C SER A 125 -5.18 2.70 -13.58
N CYS A 126 -5.02 1.46 -13.11
CA CYS A 126 -5.59 0.94 -11.87
C CYS A 126 -4.74 -0.20 -11.28
N ALA A 127 -4.65 -0.26 -9.94
CA ALA A 127 -3.84 -1.27 -9.24
C ALA A 127 -4.35 -2.71 -9.44
N ASP A 128 -5.64 -2.89 -9.72
CA ASP A 128 -6.22 -4.22 -9.96
C ASP A 128 -5.99 -4.73 -11.38
N THR A 129 -5.84 -3.83 -12.36
CA THR A 129 -5.70 -4.22 -13.77
C THR A 129 -4.26 -4.16 -14.28
N VAL A 130 -3.41 -3.31 -13.70
CA VAL A 130 -2.01 -3.17 -14.07
C VAL A 130 -1.13 -3.83 -13.02
N GLN A 131 -0.59 -4.99 -13.34
CA GLN A 131 0.34 -5.74 -12.49
C GLN A 131 1.76 -5.66 -13.04
N LEU A 132 2.74 -5.41 -12.16
CA LEU A 132 4.17 -5.52 -12.45
C LEU A 132 4.73 -6.70 -11.65
N GLU A 133 5.43 -7.61 -12.33
CA GLU A 133 5.94 -8.85 -11.75
C GLU A 133 7.47 -8.92 -11.76
N ALA A 134 8.04 -9.23 -10.59
CA ALA A 134 9.46 -9.53 -10.39
C ALA A 134 9.74 -11.03 -10.51
N GLN A 135 10.88 -11.36 -11.13
CA GLN A 135 11.31 -12.75 -11.35
C GLN A 135 12.73 -12.99 -10.82
N GLY A 136 12.86 -13.06 -9.49
CA GLY A 136 14.11 -13.40 -8.81
C GLY A 136 15.05 -12.23 -8.52
N ALA A 137 14.60 -10.99 -8.77
CA ALA A 137 15.30 -9.75 -8.47
C ALA A 137 14.28 -8.61 -8.26
N PRO A 138 14.66 -7.48 -7.65
CA PRO A 138 13.76 -6.34 -7.44
C PRO A 138 13.11 -5.84 -8.74
N LEU A 139 11.85 -5.40 -8.67
CA LEU A 139 11.16 -4.69 -9.76
C LEU A 139 11.90 -3.40 -10.10
N VAL A 140 12.28 -2.65 -9.07
CA VAL A 140 12.98 -1.37 -9.17
C VAL A 140 14.00 -1.28 -8.04
N HIS A 141 15.22 -0.87 -8.40
CA HIS A 141 16.26 -0.44 -7.48
C HIS A 141 16.61 1.02 -7.77
N GLN A 142 16.09 1.92 -6.94
CA GLN A 142 16.27 3.36 -7.05
C GLN A 142 17.47 3.82 -6.21
N GLN A 143 18.52 4.34 -6.84
CA GLN A 143 19.75 4.78 -6.18
C GLN A 143 19.93 6.30 -6.15
N GLY A 144 19.12 7.05 -6.90
CA GLY A 144 19.18 8.50 -6.89
C GLY A 144 17.96 9.16 -7.50
N GLY A 145 17.54 10.31 -6.96
CA GLY A 145 16.27 10.93 -7.34
C GLY A 145 15.05 10.18 -6.77
N GLU A 146 13.87 10.69 -7.05
CA GLU A 146 12.63 10.16 -6.49
C GLU A 146 12.00 9.08 -7.39
N LEU A 147 11.71 7.92 -6.82
CA LEU A 147 10.82 6.92 -7.40
C LEU A 147 9.38 7.27 -7.05
N ARG A 148 8.53 7.42 -8.06
CA ARG A 148 7.10 7.68 -7.92
C ARG A 148 6.29 6.51 -8.43
N LEU A 149 5.50 5.88 -7.57
CA LEU A 149 4.67 4.73 -7.93
C LEU A 149 3.21 5.07 -7.68
N ALA A 150 2.33 4.85 -8.65
CA ALA A 150 0.91 5.07 -8.42
C ALA A 150 0.01 4.06 -9.13
N ARG A 151 -1.00 3.56 -8.42
CA ARG A 151 -2.09 2.73 -8.98
C ARG A 151 -1.57 1.48 -9.69
N LEU A 152 -0.67 0.76 -9.03
CA LEU A 152 -0.03 -0.45 -9.55
C LEU A 152 -0.23 -1.60 -8.57
N GLY A 153 -0.50 -2.78 -9.13
CA GLY A 153 -0.26 -4.02 -8.42
C GLY A 153 1.18 -4.48 -8.64
N LEU A 154 1.89 -4.84 -7.58
CA LEU A 154 3.29 -5.26 -7.56
C LEU A 154 3.34 -6.68 -7.00
N SER A 155 3.94 -7.59 -7.74
CA SER A 155 3.97 -9.01 -7.37
C SER A 155 5.29 -9.70 -7.69
N GLY A 156 5.49 -10.89 -7.13
CA GLY A 156 6.58 -11.79 -7.52
C GLY A 156 7.53 -12.16 -6.39
N THR A 157 8.76 -12.49 -6.76
CA THR A 157 9.85 -12.78 -5.81
C THR A 157 11.10 -11.99 -6.20
N ALA A 158 11.77 -11.43 -5.21
CA ALA A 158 13.06 -10.77 -5.34
C ALA A 158 14.16 -11.55 -4.59
N GLY A 159 13.97 -12.86 -4.37
CA GLY A 159 14.87 -13.64 -3.54
C GLY A 159 14.81 -13.19 -2.08
N ASP A 160 15.98 -12.86 -1.52
CA ASP A 160 16.15 -12.29 -0.18
C ASP A 160 16.04 -10.75 -0.14
N GLN A 161 15.75 -10.11 -1.26
CA GLN A 161 15.58 -8.66 -1.39
C GLN A 161 14.11 -8.23 -1.32
N ALA A 162 13.85 -6.92 -1.41
CA ALA A 162 12.53 -6.34 -1.58
C ALA A 162 12.10 -6.26 -3.06
N LEU A 163 10.79 -6.21 -3.31
CA LEU A 163 10.29 -5.87 -4.65
C LEU A 163 10.72 -4.47 -5.07
N ILE A 164 10.72 -3.52 -4.15
CA ILE A 164 11.21 -2.16 -4.35
C ILE A 164 12.38 -1.90 -3.41
N GLU A 165 13.53 -1.64 -4.00
CA GLU A 165 14.75 -1.26 -3.30
C GLU A 165 14.99 0.25 -3.52
N VAL A 166 15.23 0.98 -2.45
CA VAL A 166 15.64 2.38 -2.51
C VAL A 166 16.91 2.54 -1.71
N SER A 167 17.95 3.07 -2.33
CA SER A 167 19.24 3.23 -1.68
C SER A 167 19.94 4.53 -2.03
N ALA A 168 21.07 4.77 -1.36
CA ALA A 168 21.91 5.96 -1.54
C ALA A 168 21.12 7.27 -1.39
N THR A 169 20.91 8.05 -2.46
CA THR A 169 20.14 9.30 -2.39
C THR A 169 18.74 9.18 -2.97
N GLY A 170 18.28 7.94 -3.22
CA GLY A 170 16.94 7.66 -3.72
C GLY A 170 15.86 8.02 -2.70
N GLY A 171 14.71 8.50 -3.18
CA GLY A 171 13.50 8.70 -2.38
C GLY A 171 12.32 7.93 -2.96
N LEU A 172 11.21 7.85 -2.22
CA LEU A 172 10.00 7.15 -2.64
C LEU A 172 8.75 7.99 -2.38
N SER A 173 7.90 8.12 -3.40
CA SER A 173 6.52 8.58 -3.25
C SER A 173 5.58 7.57 -3.87
N ALA A 174 4.70 6.97 -3.08
CA ALA A 174 3.85 5.86 -3.50
C ALA A 174 2.39 6.10 -3.10
N ASP A 175 1.48 5.86 -4.05
CA ASP A 175 0.04 6.06 -3.85
C ASP A 175 -0.79 4.93 -4.48
N HIS A 176 -1.74 4.37 -3.74
CA HIS A 176 -2.63 3.31 -4.23
C HIS A 176 -1.88 2.10 -4.82
N LEU A 177 -0.89 1.57 -4.10
CA LEU A 177 -0.22 0.33 -4.49
C LEU A 177 -0.94 -0.89 -3.91
N SER A 178 -0.88 -2.03 -4.61
CA SER A 178 -1.21 -3.35 -4.06
C SER A 178 0.02 -4.23 -4.16
N ILE A 179 0.56 -4.71 -3.04
CA ILE A 179 1.87 -5.38 -2.98
C ILE A 179 1.69 -6.78 -2.43
N THR A 180 2.19 -7.77 -3.18
CA THR A 180 2.21 -9.19 -2.79
C THR A 180 3.59 -9.77 -3.09
N THR A 181 4.19 -10.51 -2.18
CA THR A 181 5.44 -11.22 -2.45
C THR A 181 5.31 -12.71 -2.25
N THR A 182 6.27 -13.45 -2.78
CA THR A 182 6.42 -14.89 -2.62
C THR A 182 7.82 -15.23 -2.13
N GLY A 183 7.97 -16.40 -1.49
CA GLY A 183 9.22 -16.77 -0.84
C GLY A 183 9.48 -15.92 0.40
N ASP A 184 10.72 -15.50 0.60
CA ASP A 184 11.15 -14.70 1.75
C ASP A 184 11.26 -13.19 1.43
N SER A 185 10.86 -12.77 0.22
CA SER A 185 11.05 -11.40 -0.27
C SER A 185 10.27 -10.35 0.53
N HIS A 186 10.88 -9.19 0.71
CA HIS A 186 10.28 -8.03 1.36
C HIS A 186 9.39 -7.23 0.39
N GLY A 187 8.47 -6.42 0.90
CA GLY A 187 7.69 -5.51 0.05
C GLY A 187 8.52 -4.36 -0.46
N ILE A 188 8.92 -3.47 0.45
CA ILE A 188 9.74 -2.28 0.19
C ILE A 188 10.91 -2.26 1.18
N HIS A 189 12.12 -1.98 0.70
CA HIS A 189 13.30 -1.77 1.53
C HIS A 189 13.99 -0.44 1.16
N ILE A 190 14.41 0.29 2.20
CA ILE A 190 15.09 1.57 2.09
C ILE A 190 16.43 1.50 2.85
N GLU A 191 17.55 1.58 2.14
CA GLU A 191 18.91 1.56 2.71
C GLU A 191 19.61 2.90 2.51
N ALA A 192 19.90 3.64 3.58
CA ALA A 192 20.48 4.99 3.51
C ALA A 192 19.69 6.04 2.67
N GLY A 193 18.54 5.65 2.10
CA GLY A 193 17.68 6.49 1.24
C GLY A 193 17.08 7.71 1.94
N GLY A 194 16.48 8.59 1.14
CA GLY A 194 15.92 9.87 1.54
C GLY A 194 14.45 9.82 1.94
N ASP A 195 13.72 10.88 1.57
CA ASP A 195 12.32 11.06 1.93
C ASP A 195 11.42 9.96 1.37
N VAL A 196 10.47 9.52 2.20
CA VAL A 196 9.50 8.47 1.86
C VAL A 196 8.09 8.97 2.15
N THR A 197 7.22 8.93 1.14
CA THR A 197 5.77 9.09 1.29
C THR A 197 5.07 7.86 0.76
N LEU A 198 4.24 7.23 1.57
CA LEU A 198 3.46 6.07 1.17
C LEU A 198 2.02 6.25 1.65
N GLN A 199 1.09 6.21 0.71
CA GLN A 199 -0.30 6.50 0.99
C GLN A 199 -1.25 5.54 0.26
N HIS A 200 -2.41 5.29 0.88
CA HIS A 200 -3.51 4.47 0.33
C HIS A 200 -3.07 3.10 -0.21
N SER A 201 -1.96 2.56 0.30
CA SER A 201 -1.34 1.36 -0.25
C SER A 201 -1.67 0.13 0.58
N HIS A 202 -1.71 -1.02 -0.08
CA HIS A 202 -2.14 -2.28 0.45
C HIS A 202 -1.00 -3.31 0.37
N PHE A 203 -0.60 -3.84 1.53
CA PHE A 203 0.31 -4.98 1.65
C PHE A 203 -0.51 -6.21 1.98
N ALA A 204 -0.63 -7.10 1.00
CA ALA A 204 -1.36 -8.36 1.10
C ALA A 204 -0.47 -9.43 1.74
N ALA A 205 -0.23 -10.55 1.04
CA ALA A 205 0.70 -11.57 1.50
C ALA A 205 2.15 -11.14 1.23
N ILE A 206 2.97 -11.04 2.27
CA ILE A 206 4.39 -10.67 2.18
C ILE A 206 5.23 -11.72 2.90
N GLY A 207 6.24 -12.26 2.22
CA GLY A 207 7.19 -13.24 2.77
C GLY A 207 8.05 -12.69 3.90
N GLY A 208 8.67 -11.53 3.66
CA GLY A 208 9.53 -10.84 4.62
C GLY A 208 8.82 -9.73 5.40
N HIS A 209 9.49 -8.58 5.51
CA HIS A 209 8.92 -7.33 6.02
C HIS A 209 8.07 -6.66 4.94
N ALA A 210 6.93 -6.05 5.30
CA ALA A 210 6.16 -5.27 4.33
C ALA A 210 6.88 -3.98 3.95
N LEU A 211 7.33 -3.21 4.93
CA LEU A 211 8.24 -2.08 4.74
C LEU A 211 9.44 -2.23 5.68
N SER A 212 10.64 -1.97 5.18
CA SER A 212 11.85 -1.97 5.99
C SER A 212 12.75 -0.79 5.68
N GLY A 213 13.45 -0.31 6.71
CA GLY A 213 14.45 0.74 6.60
C GLY A 213 15.70 0.39 7.40
N GLU A 214 16.87 0.49 6.78
CA GLU A 214 18.17 0.33 7.43
C GLU A 214 19.04 1.56 7.14
N GLN A 215 19.56 2.19 8.19
CA GLN A 215 20.38 3.40 8.08
C GLN A 215 19.68 4.54 7.31
N ALA A 216 18.36 4.47 7.16
CA ALA A 216 17.59 5.39 6.34
C ALA A 216 17.57 6.80 6.95
N VAL A 217 17.50 7.80 6.08
CA VAL A 217 17.48 9.22 6.44
C VAL A 217 16.24 9.92 5.87
N GLY A 218 16.24 11.26 5.89
CA GLY A 218 15.12 12.06 5.37
C GLY A 218 13.93 12.16 6.33
N SER A 219 12.74 12.32 5.79
CA SER A 219 11.46 12.35 6.49
C SER A 219 10.51 11.33 5.89
N TRP A 220 9.91 10.50 6.74
CA TRP A 220 9.01 9.43 6.34
C TRP A 220 7.57 9.76 6.73
N THR A 221 6.64 9.64 5.80
CA THR A 221 5.20 9.82 6.02
C THR A 221 4.44 8.62 5.46
N LEU A 222 3.72 7.92 6.34
CA LEU A 222 2.85 6.79 6.00
C LEU A 222 1.40 7.16 6.38
N GLU A 223 0.52 7.22 5.38
CA GLU A 223 -0.86 7.67 5.56
C GLU A 223 -1.88 6.69 4.95
N ASP A 224 -2.91 6.32 5.71
CA ASP A 224 -4.03 5.50 5.21
C ASP A 224 -3.63 4.17 4.51
N ASN A 225 -2.57 3.52 4.97
CA ASN A 225 -2.11 2.24 4.42
C ASN A 225 -2.71 1.04 5.13
N THR A 226 -2.79 -0.10 4.45
CA THR A 226 -3.31 -1.35 5.01
C THR A 226 -2.27 -2.46 4.90
N PHE A 227 -1.92 -3.06 6.03
CA PHE A 227 -1.01 -4.19 6.18
C PHE A 227 -1.83 -5.40 6.63
N LEU A 228 -2.47 -6.13 5.70
CA LEU A 228 -3.45 -7.17 6.05
C LEU A 228 -2.86 -8.57 6.22
N GLY A 229 -1.72 -8.81 5.57
CA GLY A 229 -0.99 -10.05 5.67
C GLY A 229 -1.63 -11.27 4.98
N PRO A 230 -1.06 -12.46 5.17
CA PRO A 230 0.00 -12.76 6.14
C PRO A 230 1.33 -12.06 5.82
N ILE A 231 1.93 -11.39 6.82
CA ILE A 231 3.29 -10.83 6.75
C ILE A 231 4.22 -11.74 7.56
N GLY A 232 5.27 -12.26 6.92
CA GLY A 232 6.13 -13.31 7.51
C GLY A 232 7.17 -12.81 8.52
N LEU A 233 7.51 -11.52 8.51
CA LEU A 233 8.31 -10.85 9.54
C LEU A 233 7.49 -9.69 10.16
N ASP A 234 8.10 -8.52 10.34
CA ASP A 234 7.42 -7.33 10.86
C ASP A 234 6.62 -6.60 9.78
N GLY A 235 5.55 -5.90 10.17
CA GLY A 235 4.83 -5.01 9.27
C GLY A 235 5.74 -3.89 8.76
N ILE A 236 6.30 -3.14 9.71
CA ILE A 236 7.32 -2.12 9.46
C ILE A 236 8.52 -2.43 10.37
N SER A 237 9.71 -2.53 9.80
CA SER A 237 10.97 -2.69 10.54
C SER A 237 11.93 -1.56 10.23
N ILE A 238 12.35 -0.80 11.23
CA ILE A 238 13.25 0.35 11.04
C ILE A 238 14.43 0.22 12.00
N VAL A 239 15.64 0.22 11.45
CA VAL A 239 16.90 0.08 12.19
C VAL A 239 17.84 1.22 11.82
N ASP A 240 18.49 1.82 12.83
CA ASP A 240 19.48 2.89 12.67
C ASP A 240 18.95 4.11 11.88
N PHE A 241 17.71 4.53 12.17
CA PHE A 241 17.08 5.65 11.47
C PHE A 241 17.73 6.99 11.86
N GLY A 242 18.46 7.59 10.91
CA GLY A 242 19.12 8.88 11.06
C GLY A 242 18.32 10.07 10.51
N GLY A 243 17.06 9.84 10.14
CA GLY A 243 16.20 10.87 9.55
C GLY A 243 15.73 11.94 10.53
N SER A 244 15.15 13.00 9.96
CA SER A 244 14.58 14.14 10.68
C SER A 244 13.22 13.84 11.31
N GLY A 245 12.45 12.89 10.74
CA GLY A 245 11.23 12.43 11.37
C GLY A 245 10.51 11.30 10.65
N PHE A 246 9.61 10.67 11.40
CA PHE A 246 8.74 9.60 10.96
C PHE A 246 7.31 9.89 11.42
N ARG A 247 6.37 9.92 10.47
CA ARG A 247 4.95 10.19 10.71
C ARG A 247 4.14 9.03 10.15
N MET A 248 3.40 8.35 11.02
CA MET A 248 2.41 7.36 10.63
C MET A 248 1.05 7.85 11.12
N ILE A 249 0.29 8.45 10.21
CA ILE A 249 -0.91 9.24 10.51
C ILE A 249 -2.10 8.75 9.68
N GLY A 250 -3.30 9.21 10.04
CA GLY A 250 -4.52 8.71 9.42
C GLY A 250 -4.83 7.28 9.86
N ASN A 251 -5.56 6.53 9.03
CA ASN A 251 -6.11 5.23 9.39
C ASN A 251 -5.24 4.08 8.88
N ASN A 252 -3.95 4.03 9.26
CA ASN A 252 -3.16 2.84 8.93
C ASN A 252 -3.66 1.63 9.72
N GLN A 253 -3.80 0.49 9.05
CA GLN A 253 -4.36 -0.73 9.64
C GLN A 253 -3.39 -1.90 9.55
N PHE A 254 -3.20 -2.60 10.67
CA PHE A 254 -2.31 -3.75 10.77
C PHE A 254 -3.06 -5.01 11.20
N GLN A 255 -2.91 -6.08 10.43
CA GLN A 255 -3.57 -7.36 10.61
C GLN A 255 -2.67 -8.51 10.11
N THR A 256 -2.74 -9.67 10.76
CA THR A 256 -2.03 -10.91 10.39
C THR A 256 -0.52 -10.75 10.15
N ILE A 257 0.22 -10.42 11.21
CA ILE A 257 1.67 -10.20 11.18
C ILE A 257 2.35 -11.22 12.08
N LYS A 258 3.35 -11.94 11.56
CA LYS A 258 4.08 -12.94 12.35
C LYS A 258 5.03 -12.29 13.36
N GLY A 259 5.66 -11.19 12.99
CA GLY A 259 6.51 -10.37 13.87
C GLY A 259 5.72 -9.27 14.59
N THR A 260 6.40 -8.15 14.81
CA THR A 260 5.88 -6.92 15.38
C THR A 260 5.20 -6.09 14.29
N ALA A 261 4.11 -5.39 14.59
CA ALA A 261 3.48 -4.56 13.54
C ALA A 261 4.35 -3.34 13.18
N LEU A 262 4.92 -2.66 14.16
CA LEU A 262 5.98 -1.66 13.99
C LEU A 262 7.15 -1.94 14.95
N ALA A 263 8.28 -2.37 14.41
CA ALA A 263 9.54 -2.56 15.13
C ALA A 263 10.51 -1.44 14.78
N VAL A 264 11.03 -0.75 15.79
CA VAL A 264 11.99 0.34 15.62
C VAL A 264 13.15 0.13 16.58
N GLN A 265 14.37 0.24 16.06
CA GLN A 265 15.61 0.17 16.82
C GLN A 265 16.54 1.32 16.42
N GLN A 266 17.15 1.99 17.41
CA GLN A 266 18.17 3.03 17.19
C GLN A 266 17.67 4.15 16.27
N ALA A 267 16.56 4.78 16.66
CA ALA A 267 15.93 5.83 15.87
C ALA A 267 16.18 7.23 16.43
N LEU A 268 16.41 8.17 15.52
CA LEU A 268 16.54 9.61 15.81
C LEU A 268 15.35 10.41 15.26
N GLY A 269 15.31 11.69 15.61
CA GLY A 269 14.38 12.66 15.04
C GLY A 269 13.01 12.69 15.73
N SER A 270 12.03 13.26 15.04
CA SER A 270 10.66 13.42 15.56
C SER A 270 9.74 12.29 15.09
N TRP A 271 8.99 11.69 16.00
CA TRP A 271 8.10 10.55 15.69
C TRP A 271 6.65 10.88 16.04
N THR A 272 5.73 10.64 15.12
CA THR A 272 4.29 10.82 15.32
C THR A 272 3.55 9.59 14.83
N LEU A 273 2.79 8.96 15.73
CA LEU A 273 1.91 7.84 15.42
C LEU A 273 0.50 8.23 15.86
N GLU A 274 -0.39 8.47 14.90
CA GLU A 274 -1.73 8.99 15.13
C GLU A 274 -2.76 8.16 14.37
N ASP A 275 -3.90 7.86 15.00
CA ASP A 275 -5.08 7.21 14.41
C ASP A 275 -4.89 5.81 13.78
N ASN A 276 -3.81 5.11 14.14
CA ASN A 276 -3.51 3.77 13.63
C ASN A 276 -4.26 2.66 14.39
N THR A 277 -4.65 1.61 13.68
CA THR A 277 -5.36 0.45 14.26
C THR A 277 -4.57 -0.86 14.10
N PHE A 278 -4.41 -1.59 15.20
CA PHE A 278 -3.74 -2.90 15.24
C PHE A 278 -4.73 -3.99 15.69
N ARG A 279 -5.22 -4.82 14.76
CA ARG A 279 -6.35 -5.76 15.02
C ARG A 279 -5.94 -7.22 15.24
N GLY A 280 -4.79 -7.63 14.73
CA GLY A 280 -4.24 -8.96 14.95
C GLY A 280 -4.77 -10.08 14.03
N PRO A 281 -4.18 -11.28 14.07
CA PRO A 281 -3.10 -11.68 14.98
C PRO A 281 -1.78 -10.95 14.67
N ILE A 282 -1.06 -10.54 15.73
CA ILE A 282 0.30 -9.98 15.68
C ILE A 282 1.15 -10.86 16.60
N GLY A 283 2.20 -11.49 16.07
CA GLY A 283 2.97 -12.49 16.81
C GLY A 283 4.00 -11.90 17.78
N GLY A 284 4.50 -10.70 17.50
CA GLY A 284 5.30 -9.87 18.39
C GLY A 284 4.47 -8.79 19.08
N ASP A 285 5.06 -7.61 19.27
CA ASP A 285 4.34 -6.46 19.83
C ASP A 285 3.52 -5.74 18.75
N GLY A 286 2.50 -4.97 19.17
CA GLY A 286 1.87 -4.01 18.26
C GLY A 286 2.90 -2.96 17.83
N ILE A 287 3.55 -2.33 18.80
CA ILE A 287 4.62 -1.35 18.57
C ILE A 287 5.76 -1.66 19.54
N SER A 288 6.98 -1.79 19.03
CA SER A 288 8.21 -1.90 19.81
C SER A 288 9.18 -0.82 19.33
N ILE A 289 9.64 0.02 20.26
CA ILE A 289 10.63 1.08 19.99
C ILE A 289 11.74 0.95 21.03
N VAL A 290 12.95 0.66 20.56
CA VAL A 290 14.15 0.47 21.38
C VAL A 290 15.21 1.48 20.97
N ASP A 291 15.91 2.05 21.95
CA ASP A 291 17.00 3.02 21.76
C ASP A 291 16.61 4.23 20.91
N PHE A 292 15.50 4.87 21.27
CA PHE A 292 15.02 6.11 20.66
C PHE A 292 15.66 7.35 21.28
N SER A 293 16.12 8.28 20.44
CA SER A 293 16.57 9.60 20.85
C SER A 293 15.84 10.70 20.07
N GLY A 294 14.89 11.36 20.74
CA GLY A 294 14.19 12.52 20.19
C GLY A 294 14.95 13.82 20.43
N SER A 295 14.80 14.78 19.51
CA SER A 295 15.29 16.15 19.61
C SER A 295 14.19 17.13 20.02
#